data_AF-A0A8S9Z966-F1
#
_entry.id   AF-A0A8S9Z966-F1
#
_cell.length_a   1.000
_cell.length_b   1.000
_cell.length_c   1.000
_cell.angle_alpha   90.00
_cell.angle_beta   90.00
_cell.angle_gamma   90.00
#
_symmetry.space_group_name_H-M   'P 1'
#
loop_
_entity.id
_entity.type
_entity.pdbx_description
1 polymer ?
#
loop_
_entity_poly.entity_id
_entity_poly.type
_entity_poly.pdbx_seq_one_letter_code
_entity_poly.pdbx_strand_id
1 'polypeptide(L)'
;MVPFNAAFKSKTMDDVSFLVVDSIVDVIFFIDIVLNFHTTFVGPNGDVISDPNIIRINYLKGWFIVDLLSCLPYDVFNAFQPEATQSTISSLFGALKVVRLLRIGRVTRKLDQYLEYMAASLLLMISGFVLLAHWLACVWYSVGQADLKNGIYYGWIPRLLNDIDQTKALPANWTSGHLPLPRTMTYVTSLYFTLSLITSIGFGNVSATTFCEKVVSVIFMLIGAFGYATIFGNVTTIFQGMYATRSRYHDMMGSVKDFIKTHSVPKDLAERVIDYVTSTWAITKGIDTAKVSIKRHPRLLLFLMHIQSGLQVYNFLF
;
A
#
# COMPACT_ATOMS: atom_id res chain seq x y z
N MET A 1 -5.74 -12.80 -3.37
CA MET A 1 -6.44 -13.86 -4.13
C MET A 1 -5.47 -14.70 -4.96
N VAL A 2 -4.72 -14.12 -5.90
CA VAL A 2 -3.79 -14.90 -6.74
C VAL A 2 -2.76 -15.73 -5.93
N PRO A 3 -2.02 -15.19 -4.94
CA PRO A 3 -1.06 -15.98 -4.17
C PRO A 3 -1.73 -17.04 -3.29
N PHE A 4 -2.89 -16.70 -2.72
CA PHE A 4 -3.71 -17.61 -1.92
C PHE A 4 -4.16 -18.82 -2.73
N ASN A 5 -4.72 -18.60 -3.93
CA ASN A 5 -5.20 -19.69 -4.79
C ASN A 5 -4.05 -20.56 -5.32
N ALA A 6 -2.86 -19.98 -5.51
CA ALA A 6 -1.66 -20.73 -5.91
C ALA A 6 -1.14 -21.62 -4.77
N ALA A 7 -1.13 -21.11 -3.54
CA ALA A 7 -0.61 -21.82 -2.37
C ALA A 7 -1.62 -22.81 -1.76
N PHE A 8 -2.88 -22.42 -1.62
CA PHE A 8 -3.94 -23.16 -0.91
C PHE A 8 -4.97 -23.84 -1.84
N LYS A 9 -4.49 -24.42 -2.95
CA LYS A 9 -5.33 -25.03 -4.01
C LYS A 9 -6.34 -26.04 -3.43
N SER A 10 -7.64 -25.83 -3.65
CA SER A 10 -8.67 -26.87 -3.47
C SER A 10 -9.23 -27.34 -4.80
N LYS A 11 -9.94 -28.49 -4.77
CA LYS A 11 -10.85 -28.94 -5.81
C LYS A 11 -12.23 -29.05 -5.17
N THR A 12 -12.90 -27.94 -4.87
CA THR A 12 -14.27 -27.95 -4.28
C THR A 12 -15.06 -26.73 -4.71
N MET A 13 -16.40 -26.76 -4.54
CA MET A 13 -17.37 -25.76 -5.06
C MET A 13 -17.05 -24.27 -4.79
N ASP A 14 -16.22 -23.96 -3.79
CA ASP A 14 -15.65 -22.62 -3.57
C ASP A 14 -14.92 -22.07 -4.83
N ASP A 15 -14.29 -22.94 -5.61
CA ASP A 15 -13.56 -22.58 -6.83
C ASP A 15 -14.48 -21.92 -7.87
N VAL A 16 -15.76 -22.31 -7.92
CA VAL A 16 -16.73 -21.74 -8.87
C VAL A 16 -17.11 -20.32 -8.45
N SER A 17 -17.38 -20.10 -7.16
CA SER A 17 -17.68 -18.75 -6.63
C SER A 17 -16.51 -17.80 -6.82
N PHE A 18 -15.27 -18.26 -6.56
CA PHE A 18 -14.07 -17.46 -6.80
C PHE A 18 -13.83 -17.20 -8.29
N LEU A 19 -14.11 -18.17 -9.16
CA LEU A 19 -14.01 -18.00 -10.62
C LEU A 19 -15.00 -16.96 -11.15
N VAL A 20 -16.23 -16.93 -10.63
CA VAL A 20 -17.24 -15.93 -11.00
C VAL A 20 -16.79 -14.53 -10.60
N VAL A 21 -16.27 -14.36 -9.38
CA VAL A 21 -15.75 -13.07 -8.91
C VAL A 21 -14.54 -12.62 -9.74
N ASP A 22 -13.59 -13.52 -10.00
CA ASP A 22 -12.43 -13.24 -10.87
C ASP A 22 -12.89 -12.83 -12.28
N SER A 23 -13.91 -13.49 -12.83
CA SER A 23 -14.47 -13.17 -14.15
C SER A 23 -15.13 -11.79 -14.20
N ILE A 24 -15.90 -11.42 -13.17
CA ILE A 24 -16.51 -10.09 -13.07
C ILE A 24 -15.42 -9.01 -13.03
N VAL A 25 -14.38 -9.23 -12.22
CA VAL A 25 -13.25 -8.32 -12.10
C VAL A 25 -12.51 -8.18 -13.44
N ASP A 26 -12.32 -9.27 -14.18
CA ASP A 26 -11.71 -9.26 -15.51
C ASP A 26 -12.54 -8.45 -16.53
N VAL A 27 -13.88 -8.56 -16.48
CA VAL A 27 -14.78 -7.75 -17.33
C VAL A 27 -14.67 -6.26 -17.00
N ILE A 28 -14.65 -5.88 -15.72
CA ILE A 28 -14.45 -4.49 -15.31
C ILE A 28 -13.12 -3.96 -15.83
N PHE A 29 -12.05 -4.75 -15.75
CA PHE A 29 -10.75 -4.34 -16.27
C PHE A 29 -10.70 -4.22 -17.79
N PHE A 30 -11.45 -5.04 -18.51
CA PHE A 30 -11.60 -4.91 -19.96
C PHE A 30 -12.31 -3.60 -20.32
N ILE A 31 -13.36 -3.23 -19.58
CA ILE A 31 -14.04 -1.95 -19.75
C ILE A 31 -13.07 -0.79 -19.49
N ASP A 32 -12.25 -0.87 -18.43
CA ASP A 32 -11.24 0.15 -18.12
C ASP A 32 -10.21 0.33 -19.25
N ILE A 33 -9.81 -0.75 -19.94
CA ILE A 33 -8.96 -0.66 -21.14
C ILE A 33 -9.65 0.16 -22.23
N VAL A 34 -10.92 -0.12 -22.52
CA VAL A 34 -11.71 0.61 -23.52
C VAL A 34 -11.88 2.08 -23.14
N LEU A 35 -12.08 2.36 -21.85
CA LEU A 35 -12.18 3.73 -21.33
C LEU A 35 -10.84 4.48 -21.42
N ASN A 36 -9.71 3.81 -21.17
CA ASN A 36 -8.37 4.42 -21.29
C ASN A 36 -8.05 4.84 -22.73
N PHE A 37 -8.62 4.17 -23.74
CA PHE A 37 -8.52 4.61 -25.14
C PHE A 37 -9.29 5.91 -25.44
N HIS A 38 -10.21 6.31 -24.56
CA HIS A 38 -11.06 7.51 -24.70
C HIS A 38 -10.76 8.58 -23.63
N THR A 39 -9.85 8.31 -22.70
CA THR A 39 -9.52 9.23 -21.60
C THR A 39 -8.38 10.15 -22.01
N THR A 40 -8.53 11.44 -21.73
CA THR A 40 -7.50 12.46 -22.01
C THR A 40 -6.29 12.29 -21.11
N PHE A 41 -5.13 12.76 -21.55
CA PHE A 41 -3.92 12.76 -20.73
C PHE A 41 -3.25 14.14 -20.74
N VAL A 42 -2.48 14.43 -19.70
CA VAL A 42 -1.73 15.68 -19.58
C VAL A 42 -0.36 15.48 -20.24
N GLY A 43 -0.06 16.34 -21.21
CA GLY A 43 1.24 16.33 -21.90
C GLY A 43 2.38 16.86 -21.03
N PRO A 44 3.64 16.70 -21.45
CA PRO A 44 4.82 17.18 -20.71
C PRO A 44 4.85 18.71 -20.51
N ASN A 45 4.09 19.46 -21.31
CA ASN A 45 3.95 20.91 -21.20
C ASN A 45 2.82 21.35 -20.24
N GLY A 46 2.09 20.41 -19.64
CA GLY A 46 0.96 20.68 -18.75
C GLY A 46 -0.38 20.86 -19.47
N ASP A 47 -0.41 20.81 -20.80
CA ASP A 47 -1.64 20.93 -21.59
C ASP A 47 -2.42 19.61 -21.63
N VAL A 48 -3.75 19.69 -21.54
CA VAL A 48 -4.65 18.54 -21.65
C VAL A 48 -4.84 18.22 -23.13
N ILE A 49 -4.34 17.06 -23.56
CA ILE A 49 -4.48 16.59 -24.94
C ILE A 49 -5.77 15.77 -25.05
N SER A 50 -6.70 16.23 -25.86
CA SER A 50 -8.01 15.59 -26.10
C SER A 50 -8.12 14.85 -27.44
N ASP A 51 -7.10 14.94 -28.29
CA ASP A 51 -7.12 14.31 -29.62
C ASP A 51 -7.13 12.77 -29.53
N PRO A 52 -8.17 12.09 -30.03
CA PRO A 52 -8.34 10.65 -29.85
C PRO A 52 -7.24 9.82 -30.53
N ASN A 53 -6.70 10.28 -31.65
CA ASN A 53 -5.62 9.58 -32.35
C ASN A 53 -4.31 9.61 -31.55
N ILE A 54 -4.00 10.76 -30.93
CA ILE A 54 -2.80 10.93 -30.12
C ILE A 54 -2.92 10.11 -28.83
N ILE A 55 -4.09 10.13 -28.20
CA ILE A 55 -4.41 9.32 -27.01
C ILE A 55 -4.16 7.84 -27.29
N ARG A 56 -4.73 7.31 -28.38
CA ARG A 56 -4.60 5.89 -28.75
C ARG A 56 -3.15 5.48 -28.99
N ILE A 57 -2.39 6.25 -29.78
CA ILE A 57 -0.99 5.94 -30.08
C ILE A 57 -0.13 5.98 -28.80
N ASN A 58 -0.34 6.99 -27.96
CA ASN A 58 0.37 7.11 -26.69
C ASN A 58 0.06 5.93 -25.75
N TYR A 59 -1.21 5.54 -25.64
CA TYR A 59 -1.62 4.40 -24.82
C TYR A 59 -1.07 3.07 -25.36
N LEU A 60 -1.11 2.86 -26.68
CA LEU A 60 -0.55 1.67 -27.35
C LEU A 60 0.96 1.51 -27.14
N LYS A 61 1.70 2.62 -27.17
CA LYS A 61 3.17 2.62 -26.98
C LYS A 61 3.58 2.43 -25.52
N GLY A 62 2.71 2.78 -24.57
CA GLY A 62 2.98 2.70 -23.15
C GLY A 62 2.32 1.49 -22.49
N TRP A 63 1.19 1.74 -21.82
CA TRP A 63 0.60 0.84 -20.84
C TRP A 63 -0.32 -0.23 -21.43
N PHE A 64 -0.73 -0.09 -22.70
CA PHE A 64 -1.66 -1.03 -23.33
C PHE A 64 -1.19 -2.49 -23.25
N ILE A 65 0.09 -2.76 -23.52
CA ILE A 65 0.64 -4.13 -23.52
C ILE A 65 0.54 -4.74 -22.11
N VAL A 66 0.88 -3.96 -21.08
CA VAL A 66 0.78 -4.38 -19.67
C VAL A 66 -0.69 -4.63 -19.29
N ASP A 67 -1.57 -3.73 -19.67
CA ASP A 67 -3.00 -3.80 -19.37
C ASP A 67 -3.66 -5.00 -20.07
N LEU A 68 -3.34 -5.23 -21.34
CA LEU A 68 -3.83 -6.37 -22.14
C LEU A 68 -3.37 -7.71 -21.56
N LEU A 69 -2.07 -7.88 -21.31
CA LEU A 69 -1.53 -9.12 -20.74
C LEU A 69 -2.11 -9.40 -19.34
N SER A 70 -2.32 -8.37 -18.54
CA SER A 70 -2.90 -8.51 -17.21
C SER A 70 -4.39 -8.92 -17.21
N CYS A 71 -5.12 -8.69 -18.31
CA CYS A 71 -6.56 -8.93 -18.44
C CYS A 71 -6.91 -10.28 -19.07
N LEU A 72 -5.92 -11.06 -19.54
CA LEU A 72 -6.18 -12.32 -20.22
C LEU A 72 -6.76 -13.38 -19.26
N PRO A 73 -7.87 -14.05 -19.61
CA PRO A 73 -8.48 -15.09 -18.80
C PRO A 73 -7.73 -16.43 -18.97
N TYR A 74 -6.51 -16.51 -18.42
CA TYR A 74 -5.63 -17.69 -18.51
C TYR A 74 -6.28 -18.99 -18.01
N ASP A 75 -7.21 -18.90 -17.07
CA ASP A 75 -7.97 -20.05 -16.54
C ASP A 75 -8.88 -20.69 -17.59
N VAL A 76 -9.49 -19.88 -18.46
CA VAL A 76 -10.38 -20.34 -19.53
C VAL A 76 -9.58 -21.09 -20.59
N PHE A 77 -8.40 -20.57 -20.97
CA PHE A 77 -7.50 -21.25 -21.91
C PHE A 77 -7.02 -22.62 -21.39
N ASN A 78 -6.78 -22.74 -20.07
CA ASN A 78 -6.39 -24.00 -19.47
C ASN A 78 -7.56 -25.01 -19.38
N ALA A 79 -8.81 -24.54 -19.30
CA ALA A 79 -10.00 -25.39 -19.28
C ALA A 79 -10.34 -26.01 -20.65
N PHE A 80 -9.93 -25.37 -21.75
CA PHE A 80 -10.18 -25.84 -23.11
C PHE A 80 -9.09 -26.77 -23.69
N GLN A 81 -8.02 -27.07 -22.93
CA GLN A 81 -6.94 -27.94 -23.42
C GLN A 81 -7.23 -29.44 -23.22
N PRO A 82 -6.95 -30.29 -24.23
CA PRO A 82 -7.16 -31.74 -24.14
C PRO A 82 -6.24 -32.38 -23.09
N GLU A 83 -6.78 -33.37 -22.37
CA GLU A 83 -6.21 -34.01 -21.17
C GLU A 83 -4.77 -34.54 -21.35
N ALA A 84 -4.37 -34.87 -22.58
CA ALA A 84 -3.06 -35.44 -22.91
C ALA A 84 -1.87 -34.47 -22.70
N THR A 85 -2.10 -33.16 -22.59
CA THR A 85 -1.03 -32.13 -22.45
C THR A 85 -1.05 -31.42 -21.09
N GLN A 86 -1.88 -31.89 -20.15
CA GLN A 86 -2.22 -31.18 -18.92
C GLN A 86 -1.07 -31.03 -17.93
N SER A 87 -0.04 -31.87 -17.88
CA SER A 87 0.93 -31.83 -16.77
C SER A 87 1.95 -30.68 -16.88
N THR A 88 2.57 -30.48 -18.04
CA THR A 88 3.61 -29.45 -18.22
C THR A 88 3.02 -28.08 -18.54
N ILE A 89 1.97 -28.03 -19.37
CA ILE A 89 1.41 -26.78 -19.86
C ILE A 89 0.49 -26.11 -18.81
N SER A 90 -0.22 -26.89 -17.96
CA SER A 90 -1.01 -26.32 -16.86
C SER A 90 -0.16 -25.67 -15.77
N SER A 91 1.07 -26.16 -15.57
CA SER A 91 2.05 -25.54 -14.66
C SER A 91 2.46 -24.15 -15.17
N LEU A 92 2.71 -24.03 -16.48
CA LEU A 92 3.07 -22.77 -17.13
C LEU A 92 1.89 -21.78 -17.12
N PHE A 93 0.67 -22.21 -17.44
CA PHE A 93 -0.52 -21.35 -17.32
C PHE A 93 -0.85 -20.98 -15.87
N GLY A 94 -0.56 -21.88 -14.92
CA GLY A 94 -0.63 -21.59 -13.48
C GLY A 94 0.37 -20.51 -13.05
N ALA A 95 1.60 -20.55 -13.59
CA ALA A 95 2.61 -19.52 -13.36
C ALA A 95 2.27 -18.19 -14.06
N LEU A 96 1.61 -18.22 -15.22
CA LEU A 96 1.11 -17.03 -15.91
C LEU A 96 0.04 -16.28 -15.11
N LYS A 97 -0.57 -16.89 -14.07
CA LYS A 97 -1.42 -16.15 -13.12
C LYS A 97 -0.66 -15.01 -12.42
N VAL A 98 0.66 -15.10 -12.30
CA VAL A 98 1.52 -14.03 -11.77
C VAL A 98 1.44 -12.76 -12.64
N VAL A 99 1.13 -12.88 -13.94
CA VAL A 99 0.90 -11.74 -14.85
C VAL A 99 -0.28 -10.88 -14.37
N ARG A 100 -1.26 -11.45 -13.66
CA ARG A 100 -2.36 -10.67 -13.04
C ARG A 100 -1.85 -9.69 -11.98
N LEU A 101 -0.66 -9.90 -11.41
CA LEU A 101 -0.06 -8.96 -10.45
C LEU A 101 0.35 -7.65 -11.12
N LEU A 102 0.54 -7.63 -12.45
CA LEU A 102 0.81 -6.39 -13.21
C LEU A 102 -0.34 -5.37 -13.10
N ARG A 103 -1.55 -5.79 -12.72
CA ARG A 103 -2.67 -4.88 -12.41
C ARG A 103 -2.33 -3.89 -11.30
N ILE A 104 -1.40 -4.23 -10.40
CA ILE A 104 -0.91 -3.30 -9.37
C ILE A 104 -0.21 -2.08 -9.98
N GLY A 105 0.36 -2.21 -11.19
CA GLY A 105 0.92 -1.09 -11.95
C GLY A 105 -0.12 -0.04 -12.38
N ARG A 106 -1.42 -0.32 -12.26
CA ARG A 106 -2.46 0.72 -12.39
C ARG A 106 -2.57 1.58 -11.14
N VAL A 107 -2.39 0.97 -9.97
CA VAL A 107 -2.39 1.69 -8.68
C VAL A 107 -1.24 2.69 -8.65
N THR A 108 -0.07 2.33 -9.17
CA THR A 108 1.09 3.24 -9.23
C THR A 108 0.83 4.49 -10.09
N ARG A 109 -0.03 4.41 -11.11
CA ARG A 109 -0.42 5.59 -11.93
C ARG A 109 -1.33 6.55 -11.18
N LYS A 110 -2.18 6.03 -10.30
CA LYS A 110 -3.05 6.85 -9.44
C LYS A 110 -2.34 7.27 -8.15
N LEU A 111 -1.26 6.58 -7.81
CA LEU A 111 -0.48 6.81 -6.60
C LEU A 111 0.04 8.24 -6.52
N ASP A 112 0.61 8.78 -7.60
CA ASP A 112 1.18 10.13 -7.58
C ASP A 112 0.14 11.19 -7.16
N GLN A 113 -1.13 11.03 -7.57
CA GLN A 113 -2.22 11.91 -7.17
C GLN A 113 -2.70 11.67 -5.72
N TYR A 114 -2.53 10.46 -5.18
CA TYR A 114 -2.84 10.15 -3.79
C TYR A 114 -1.69 10.49 -2.82
N LEU A 115 -0.44 10.49 -3.27
CA LEU A 115 0.73 10.90 -2.47
C LEU A 115 0.68 12.37 -2.08
N GLU A 116 -0.03 13.21 -2.83
CA GLU A 116 -0.25 14.62 -2.47
C GLU A 116 -1.04 14.76 -1.14
N TYR A 117 -1.87 13.77 -0.80
CA TYR A 117 -2.62 13.75 0.45
C TYR A 117 -1.90 12.87 1.49
N MET A 118 -1.28 13.51 2.49
CA MET A 118 -0.52 12.84 3.56
C MET A 118 -1.26 11.64 4.21
N ALA A 119 -2.59 11.73 4.39
CA ALA A 119 -3.40 10.66 4.96
C ALA A 119 -3.65 9.49 3.99
N ALA A 120 -3.80 9.77 2.70
CA ALA A 120 -3.98 8.73 1.67
C ALA A 120 -2.67 7.94 1.45
N SER A 121 -1.53 8.62 1.52
CA SER A 121 -0.20 7.99 1.51
C SER A 121 -0.02 6.98 2.65
N LEU A 122 -0.45 7.33 3.87
CA LEU A 122 -0.41 6.41 5.02
C LEU A 122 -1.31 5.18 4.83
N LEU A 123 -2.56 5.40 4.42
CA LEU A 123 -3.52 4.30 4.19
C LEU A 123 -3.00 3.31 3.16
N LEU A 124 -2.47 3.84 2.05
CA LEU A 124 -1.89 3.01 1.00
C LEU A 124 -0.70 2.20 1.51
N MET A 125 0.22 2.83 2.24
CA MET A 125 1.38 2.13 2.76
C MET A 125 1.01 1.01 3.74
N ILE A 126 0.00 1.23 4.60
CA ILE A 126 -0.56 0.19 5.48
C ILE A 126 -1.16 -0.95 4.64
N SER A 127 -1.92 -0.63 3.58
CA SER A 127 -2.48 -1.64 2.69
C SER A 127 -1.40 -2.46 1.97
N GLY A 128 -0.30 -1.80 1.56
CA GLY A 128 0.86 -2.46 0.95
C GLY A 128 1.57 -3.40 1.92
N PHE A 129 1.69 -3.02 3.20
CA PHE A 129 2.27 -3.87 4.24
C PHE A 129 1.42 -5.11 4.53
N VAL A 130 0.08 -4.96 4.57
CA VAL A 130 -0.84 -6.10 4.71
C VAL A 130 -0.76 -7.02 3.50
N LEU A 131 -0.66 -6.46 2.29
CA LEU A 131 -0.49 -7.25 1.06
C LEU A 131 0.84 -8.01 1.07
N LEU A 132 1.93 -7.37 1.50
CA LEU A 132 3.23 -8.01 1.66
C LEU A 132 3.15 -9.17 2.65
N ALA A 133 2.54 -8.96 3.82
CA ALA A 133 2.34 -10.01 4.82
C ALA A 133 1.56 -11.21 4.24
N HIS A 134 0.49 -10.95 3.46
CA HIS A 134 -0.26 -11.99 2.77
C HIS A 134 0.59 -12.80 1.78
N TRP A 135 1.45 -12.12 1.00
CA TRP A 135 2.33 -12.80 0.04
C TRP A 135 3.36 -13.67 0.75
N LEU A 136 4.03 -13.14 1.77
CA LEU A 136 5.00 -13.88 2.55
C LEU A 136 4.33 -15.08 3.24
N ALA A 137 3.10 -14.93 3.75
CA ALA A 137 2.33 -16.03 4.35
C ALA A 137 2.05 -17.17 3.34
N CYS A 138 1.72 -16.82 2.10
CA CYS A 138 1.51 -17.80 1.03
C CYS A 138 2.82 -18.52 0.66
N VAL A 139 3.94 -17.80 0.63
CA VAL A 139 5.28 -18.38 0.42
C VAL A 139 5.64 -19.33 1.57
N TRP A 140 5.41 -18.92 2.83
CA TRP A 140 5.66 -19.75 4.01
C TRP A 140 4.89 -21.08 3.99
N TYR A 141 3.62 -21.01 3.61
CA TYR A 141 2.80 -22.22 3.43
C TYR A 141 3.32 -23.11 2.30
N SER A 142 3.71 -22.52 1.18
CA SER A 142 4.27 -23.26 0.04
C SER A 142 5.57 -23.98 0.39
N VAL A 143 6.43 -23.36 1.22
CA VAL A 143 7.66 -23.98 1.73
C VAL A 143 7.35 -25.18 2.62
N GLY A 144 6.41 -25.04 3.57
CA GLY A 144 5.99 -26.17 4.42
C GLY A 144 5.45 -27.35 3.60
N GLN A 145 4.64 -27.07 2.58
CA GLN A 145 4.14 -28.09 1.66
C GLN A 145 5.24 -28.74 0.81
N ALA A 146 6.28 -28.00 0.44
CA ALA A 146 7.44 -28.54 -0.27
C ALA A 146 8.26 -29.47 0.62
N ASP A 147 8.48 -29.10 1.89
CA ASP A 147 9.19 -29.94 2.86
C ASP A 147 8.45 -31.27 3.10
N LEU A 148 7.12 -31.22 3.20
CA LEU A 148 6.26 -32.40 3.27
C LEU A 148 6.39 -33.32 2.04
N LYS A 149 6.42 -32.76 0.82
CA LYS A 149 6.61 -33.55 -0.42
C LYS A 149 7.98 -34.20 -0.49
N ASN A 150 8.99 -33.58 0.10
CA ASN A 150 10.35 -34.11 0.18
C ASN A 150 10.54 -35.14 1.31
N GLY A 151 9.48 -35.49 2.05
CA GLY A 151 9.54 -36.45 3.16
C GLY A 151 10.15 -35.87 4.44
N ILE A 152 10.18 -34.55 4.60
CA ILE A 152 10.71 -33.87 5.79
C ILE A 152 9.55 -33.67 6.80
N TYR A 153 9.54 -34.48 7.86
CA TYR A 153 8.46 -34.48 8.86
C TYR A 153 8.76 -33.70 10.15
N TYR A 154 9.82 -32.88 10.17
CA TYR A 154 10.19 -32.05 11.32
C TYR A 154 10.03 -30.54 11.07
N GLY A 155 9.42 -30.15 9.93
CA GLY A 155 9.11 -28.76 9.59
C GLY A 155 7.99 -28.14 10.44
N TRP A 156 7.64 -26.89 10.13
CA TRP A 156 6.67 -26.12 10.93
C TRP A 156 5.25 -26.70 10.90
N ILE A 157 4.83 -27.30 9.77
CA ILE A 157 3.48 -27.87 9.60
C ILE A 157 3.28 -29.12 10.48
N PRO A 158 4.14 -30.15 10.42
CA PRO A 158 4.04 -31.30 11.33
C PRO A 158 4.13 -30.91 12.81
N ARG A 159 4.96 -29.92 13.15
CA ARG A 159 5.08 -29.42 14.53
C ARG A 159 3.79 -28.76 15.01
N LEU A 160 3.18 -27.92 14.19
CA LEU A 160 1.87 -27.33 14.48
C LEU A 160 0.81 -28.39 14.75
N LEU A 161 0.80 -29.48 13.96
CA LEU A 161 -0.14 -30.58 14.15
C LEU A 161 0.08 -31.27 15.50
N ASN A 162 1.34 -31.53 15.86
CA ASN A 162 1.70 -32.16 17.13
C ASN A 162 1.34 -31.29 18.35
N ASP A 163 1.43 -29.96 18.21
CA ASP A 163 1.08 -29.02 19.26
C ASP A 163 -0.44 -28.92 19.48
N ILE A 164 -1.25 -29.12 18.43
CA ILE A 164 -2.72 -29.04 18.49
C ILE A 164 -3.35 -30.37 18.91
N ASP A 165 -2.84 -31.50 18.40
CA ASP A 165 -3.40 -32.83 18.63
C ASP A 165 -2.29 -33.78 19.09
N GLN A 166 -1.99 -33.76 20.40
CA GLN A 166 -0.97 -34.61 21.04
C GLN A 166 -1.25 -36.12 20.90
N THR A 167 -2.46 -36.51 20.48
CA THR A 167 -2.87 -37.92 20.39
C THR A 167 -2.54 -38.58 19.05
N LYS A 168 -2.23 -37.80 18.02
CA LYS A 168 -1.81 -38.31 16.70
C LYS A 168 -0.30 -38.23 16.56
N ALA A 169 0.39 -39.12 17.27
CA ALA A 169 1.78 -39.44 16.96
C ALA A 169 1.86 -39.80 15.47
N LEU A 170 2.56 -38.95 14.70
CA LEU A 170 2.98 -39.13 13.30
C LEU A 170 2.13 -40.14 12.52
N PRO A 171 1.10 -39.72 11.74
CA PRO A 171 0.43 -40.68 10.88
C PRO A 171 1.48 -41.22 9.91
N ALA A 172 1.81 -42.51 10.01
CA ALA A 172 2.76 -43.21 9.14
C ALA A 172 2.39 -43.13 7.64
N ASN A 173 1.21 -42.57 7.32
CA ASN A 173 0.70 -42.34 5.98
C ASN A 173 0.35 -40.85 5.77
N TRP A 174 1.35 -39.97 5.73
CA TRP A 174 1.20 -38.66 5.07
C TRP A 174 1.10 -38.92 3.56
N THR A 175 -0.07 -39.38 3.10
CA THR A 175 -0.34 -39.46 1.67
C THR A 175 -0.46 -38.04 1.13
N SER A 176 0.29 -37.79 0.06
CA SER A 176 0.50 -36.51 -0.58
C SER A 176 -0.83 -35.87 -0.99
N GLY A 177 -1.35 -34.94 -0.18
CA GLY A 177 -2.41 -34.04 -0.63
C GLY A 177 -3.37 -33.53 0.43
N HIS A 178 -3.57 -34.25 1.54
CA HIS A 178 -4.61 -33.89 2.52
C HIS A 178 -4.01 -33.74 3.91
N LEU A 179 -3.61 -32.51 4.24
CA LEU A 179 -3.27 -32.12 5.59
C LEU A 179 -4.51 -32.32 6.48
N PRO A 180 -4.42 -32.95 7.67
CA PRO A 180 -5.55 -33.09 8.60
C PRO A 180 -5.86 -31.78 9.36
N LEU A 181 -5.52 -30.63 8.79
CA LEU A 181 -5.70 -29.31 9.38
C LEU A 181 -6.64 -28.45 8.52
N PRO A 182 -7.55 -27.68 9.14
CA PRO A 182 -8.38 -26.72 8.41
C PRO A 182 -7.51 -25.71 7.64
N ARG A 183 -7.92 -25.36 6.41
CA ARG A 183 -7.25 -24.35 5.58
C ARG A 183 -7.17 -22.99 6.27
N THR A 184 -8.22 -22.61 6.97
CA THR A 184 -8.29 -21.37 7.75
C THR A 184 -7.22 -21.34 8.83
N MET A 185 -7.02 -22.45 9.55
CA MET A 185 -5.97 -22.55 10.57
C MET A 185 -4.58 -22.40 9.97
N THR A 186 -4.25 -23.16 8.93
CA THR A 186 -2.92 -23.07 8.29
C THR A 186 -2.64 -21.70 7.67
N TYR A 187 -3.65 -21.05 7.09
CA TYR A 187 -3.54 -19.67 6.58
C TYR A 187 -3.32 -18.66 7.71
N VAL A 188 -4.16 -18.68 8.76
CA VAL A 188 -4.06 -17.76 9.89
C VAL A 188 -2.73 -17.95 10.62
N THR A 189 -2.27 -19.18 10.83
CA THR A 189 -0.97 -19.47 11.44
C THR A 189 0.19 -18.96 10.57
N SER A 190 0.12 -19.13 9.24
CA SER A 190 1.15 -18.60 8.32
C SER A 190 1.18 -17.08 8.31
N LEU A 191 0.01 -16.43 8.33
CA LEU A 191 -0.11 -14.98 8.42
C LEU A 191 0.42 -14.46 9.77
N TYR A 192 0.08 -15.15 10.85
CA TYR A 192 0.55 -14.82 12.19
C TYR A 192 2.07 -14.91 12.31
N PHE A 193 2.68 -16.00 11.80
CA PHE A 193 4.14 -16.15 11.80
C PHE A 193 4.81 -15.04 11.01
N THR A 194 4.34 -14.81 9.78
CA THR A 194 4.93 -13.78 8.90
C THR A 194 4.76 -12.37 9.44
N LEU A 195 3.58 -12.02 9.98
CA LEU A 195 3.37 -10.76 10.70
C LEU A 195 4.34 -10.62 11.87
N SER A 196 4.49 -11.67 12.70
CA SER A 196 5.39 -11.63 13.85
C SER A 196 6.86 -11.41 13.47
N LEU A 197 7.30 -11.92 12.31
CA LEU A 197 8.64 -11.71 11.77
C LEU A 197 8.81 -10.29 11.22
N ILE A 198 7.89 -9.82 10.36
CA ILE A 198 8.05 -8.51 9.72
C ILE A 198 7.85 -7.34 10.69
N THR A 199 7.09 -7.53 11.77
CA THR A 199 6.95 -6.53 12.84
C THR A 199 8.02 -6.69 13.93
N SER A 200 9.01 -7.57 13.75
CA SER A 200 10.11 -7.83 14.69
C SER A 200 9.69 -8.29 16.10
N ILE A 201 8.48 -8.84 16.27
CA ILE A 201 7.99 -9.29 17.59
C ILE A 201 8.54 -10.69 17.91
N GLY A 202 8.44 -11.63 16.95
CA GLY A 202 9.08 -12.95 17.03
C GLY A 202 8.71 -13.80 18.26
N PHE A 203 7.41 -14.07 18.49
CA PHE A 203 6.94 -14.84 19.67
C PHE A 203 7.53 -16.26 19.79
N GLY A 204 7.98 -16.88 18.69
CA GLY A 204 8.70 -18.17 18.70
C GLY A 204 7.83 -19.43 18.81
N ASN A 205 6.51 -19.31 18.90
CA ASN A 205 5.56 -20.43 18.89
C ASN A 205 5.50 -21.16 17.52
N VAL A 206 5.62 -20.42 16.42
CA VAL A 206 5.91 -20.98 15.10
C VAL A 206 7.34 -20.58 14.76
N SER A 207 8.18 -21.54 14.41
CA SER A 207 9.59 -21.30 14.14
C SER A 207 10.11 -22.17 12.99
N ALA A 208 11.12 -21.65 12.31
CA ALA A 208 11.82 -22.34 11.25
C ALA A 208 12.77 -23.40 11.83
N THR A 209 12.53 -24.66 11.50
CA THR A 209 13.35 -25.79 11.93
C THR A 209 14.27 -26.26 10.80
N THR A 210 13.74 -26.33 9.57
CA THR A 210 14.49 -26.83 8.40
C THR A 210 15.47 -25.78 7.87
N PHE A 211 16.49 -26.22 7.13
CA PHE A 211 17.45 -25.30 6.51
C PHE A 211 16.75 -24.33 5.54
N CYS A 212 15.81 -24.84 4.73
CA CYS A 212 15.04 -24.05 3.78
C CYS A 212 14.16 -23.01 4.51
N GLU A 213 13.41 -23.44 5.53
CA GLU A 213 12.59 -22.55 6.37
C GLU A 213 13.43 -21.43 7.01
N LYS A 214 14.65 -21.73 7.48
CA LYS A 214 15.55 -20.75 8.09
C LYS A 214 16.03 -19.71 7.08
N VAL A 215 16.43 -20.15 5.88
CA VAL A 215 16.85 -19.24 4.80
C VAL A 215 15.70 -18.30 4.41
N VAL A 216 14.49 -18.85 4.24
CA VAL A 216 13.29 -18.06 3.93
C VAL A 216 12.96 -17.07 5.05
N SER A 217 13.08 -17.49 6.32
CA SER A 217 12.86 -16.61 7.47
C SER A 217 13.85 -15.46 7.53
N VAL A 218 15.14 -15.69 7.19
CA VAL A 218 16.14 -14.62 7.08
C VAL A 218 15.76 -13.60 6.02
N ILE A 219 15.32 -14.06 4.85
CA ILE A 219 14.84 -13.17 3.77
C ILE A 219 13.62 -12.37 4.24
N PHE A 220 12.67 -13.01 4.94
CA PHE A 220 11.47 -12.33 5.46
C PHE A 220 11.83 -11.26 6.49
N MET A 221 12.79 -11.53 7.38
CA MET A 221 13.27 -10.56 8.35
C MET A 221 13.91 -9.34 7.67
N LEU A 222 14.71 -9.54 6.63
CA LEU A 222 15.31 -8.43 5.86
C LEU A 222 14.25 -7.58 5.17
N ILE A 223 13.32 -8.21 4.44
CA ILE A 223 12.21 -7.52 3.76
C ILE A 223 11.34 -6.77 4.78
N GLY A 224 11.05 -7.42 5.91
CA GLY A 224 10.29 -6.85 7.03
C GLY A 224 10.96 -5.62 7.63
N ALA A 225 12.28 -5.68 7.87
CA ALA A 225 13.04 -4.56 8.41
C ALA A 225 12.96 -3.30 7.52
N PHE A 226 13.14 -3.46 6.19
CA PHE A 226 13.00 -2.34 5.25
C PHE A 226 11.56 -1.81 5.17
N GLY A 227 10.58 -2.71 5.11
CA GLY A 227 9.16 -2.33 5.08
C GLY A 227 8.74 -1.57 6.34
N TYR A 228 9.11 -2.08 7.51
CA TYR A 228 8.81 -1.47 8.80
C TYR A 228 9.50 -0.10 8.97
N ALA A 229 10.77 0.02 8.59
CA ALA A 229 11.50 1.29 8.62
C ALA A 229 10.83 2.36 7.73
N THR A 230 10.35 1.97 6.53
CA THR A 230 9.64 2.88 5.62
C THR A 230 8.32 3.36 6.23
N ILE A 231 7.58 2.47 6.91
CA ILE A 231 6.33 2.84 7.59
C ILE A 231 6.58 3.86 8.69
N PHE A 232 7.55 3.60 9.56
CA PHE A 232 7.90 4.51 10.63
C PHE A 232 8.43 5.84 10.11
N GLY A 233 9.22 5.84 9.04
CA GLY A 233 9.71 7.08 8.40
C GLY A 233 8.58 7.94 7.85
N ASN A 234 7.61 7.34 7.17
CA ASN A 234 6.46 8.06 6.62
C ASN A 234 5.52 8.56 7.72
N VAL A 235 5.26 7.76 8.76
CA VAL A 235 4.50 8.21 9.94
C VAL A 235 5.19 9.41 10.57
N THR A 236 6.51 9.36 10.78
CA THR A 236 7.27 10.48 11.34
C THR A 236 7.15 11.75 10.49
N THR A 237 7.21 11.62 9.16
CA THR A 237 7.05 12.75 8.22
C THR A 237 5.67 13.38 8.35
N ILE A 238 4.61 12.56 8.47
CA ILE A 238 3.24 13.04 8.67
C ILE A 238 3.11 13.78 10.00
N PHE A 239 3.65 13.21 11.07
CA PHE A 239 3.66 13.86 12.39
C PHE A 239 4.39 15.20 12.35
N GLN A 240 5.57 15.25 11.73
CA GLN A 240 6.31 16.49 11.54
C GLN A 240 5.51 17.52 10.73
N GLY A 241 4.85 17.10 9.65
CA GLY A 241 3.98 17.95 8.84
C GLY A 241 2.79 18.51 9.63
N MET A 242 2.12 17.68 10.42
CA MET A 242 0.99 18.10 11.28
C MET A 242 1.39 19.13 12.33
N TYR A 243 2.56 18.95 12.95
CA TYR A 243 3.04 19.85 13.99
C TYR A 243 3.87 21.03 13.47
N ALA A 244 4.21 21.09 12.17
CA ALA A 244 5.08 22.11 11.60
C ALA A 244 4.61 23.55 11.88
N THR A 245 3.32 23.85 11.67
CA THR A 245 2.75 25.18 11.91
C THR A 245 2.77 25.55 13.39
N ARG A 246 2.44 24.59 14.27
CA ARG A 246 2.46 24.80 15.71
C ARG A 246 3.89 24.97 16.25
N SER A 247 4.84 24.20 15.74
CA SER A 247 6.26 24.35 16.07
C SER A 247 6.75 25.75 15.71
N ARG A 248 6.46 26.22 14.49
CA ARG A 248 6.83 27.56 14.02
C ARG A 248 6.27 28.67 14.92
N TYR A 249 5.02 28.53 15.39
CA TYR A 249 4.45 29.45 16.36
C TYR A 249 5.26 29.48 17.66
N HIS A 250 5.58 28.31 18.21
CA HIS A 250 6.33 28.20 19.45
C HIS A 250 7.76 28.72 19.31
N ASP A 251 8.43 28.48 18.18
CA ASP A 251 9.79 28.98 17.89
C ASP A 251 9.81 30.52 17.79
N MET A 252 8.84 31.10 17.07
CA MET A 252 8.68 32.55 16.97
C MET A 252 8.37 33.17 18.34
N MET A 253 7.42 32.60 19.08
CA MET A 253 7.06 33.06 20.41
C MET A 253 8.22 32.95 21.41
N GLY A 254 9.03 31.89 21.31
CA GLY A 254 10.26 31.72 22.06
C GLY A 254 11.25 32.87 21.78
N SER A 255 11.50 33.15 20.50
CA SER A 255 12.38 34.24 20.07
C SER A 255 11.92 35.61 20.57
N VAL A 256 10.60 35.87 20.57
CA VAL A 256 10.02 37.12 21.11
C VAL A 256 10.23 37.21 22.62
N LYS A 257 10.01 36.13 23.37
CA LYS A 257 10.24 36.10 24.82
C LYS A 257 11.72 36.30 25.17
N ASP A 258 12.62 35.68 24.41
CA ASP A 258 14.06 35.83 24.61
C ASP A 258 14.53 37.26 24.29
N PHE A 259 13.95 37.91 23.28
CA PHE A 259 14.19 39.33 22.99
C PHE A 259 13.75 40.24 24.14
N ILE A 260 12.53 40.04 24.64
CA ILE A 260 11.96 40.78 25.78
C ILE A 260 12.87 40.65 27.02
N LYS A 261 13.33 39.43 27.29
CA LYS A 261 14.19 39.13 28.44
C LYS A 261 15.58 39.75 28.30
N THR A 262 16.19 39.63 27.13
CA THR A 262 17.54 40.15 26.86
C THR A 262 17.60 41.67 26.95
N HIS A 263 16.58 42.36 26.44
CA HIS A 263 16.52 43.82 26.46
C HIS A 263 15.86 44.41 27.71
N SER A 264 15.52 43.58 28.71
CA SER A 264 14.87 44.01 29.97
C SER A 264 13.66 44.93 29.73
N VAL A 265 12.81 44.54 28.78
CA VAL A 265 11.64 45.34 28.37
C VAL A 265 10.65 45.45 29.55
N PRO A 266 10.08 46.63 29.84
CA PRO A 266 9.08 46.81 30.89
C PRO A 266 7.88 45.86 30.70
N LYS A 267 7.34 45.34 31.82
CA LYS A 267 6.28 44.32 31.80
C LYS A 267 5.05 44.73 30.98
N ASP A 268 4.61 45.97 31.11
CA ASP A 268 3.45 46.48 30.37
C ASP A 268 3.66 46.47 28.85
N LEU A 269 4.88 46.77 28.39
CA LEU A 269 5.20 46.72 26.96
C LEU A 269 5.38 45.26 26.49
N ALA A 270 5.97 44.41 27.32
CA ALA A 270 6.15 42.99 27.04
C ALA A 270 4.81 42.26 26.84
N GLU A 271 3.82 42.50 27.72
CA GLU A 271 2.48 41.93 27.58
C GLU A 271 1.81 42.37 26.27
N ARG A 272 1.86 43.67 25.95
CA ARG A 272 1.31 44.19 24.69
C ARG A 272 1.94 43.57 23.46
N VAL A 273 3.26 43.32 23.47
CA VAL A 273 3.96 42.66 22.34
C VAL A 273 3.53 41.20 22.21
N ILE A 274 3.44 40.46 23.32
CA ILE A 274 3.01 39.05 23.31
C ILE A 274 1.56 38.93 22.80
N ASP A 275 0.67 39.81 23.26
CA ASP A 275 -0.73 39.84 22.82
C ASP A 275 -0.86 40.20 21.34
N TYR A 276 -0.05 41.15 20.86
CA TYR A 276 0.01 41.50 19.44
C TYR A 276 0.47 40.31 18.58
N VAL A 277 1.53 39.60 18.99
CA VAL A 277 2.04 38.43 18.24
C VAL A 277 1.03 37.28 18.26
N THR A 278 0.38 37.04 19.40
CA THR A 278 -0.63 35.99 19.57
C THR A 278 -1.88 36.27 18.72
N SER A 279 -2.38 37.50 18.75
CA SER A 279 -3.54 37.92 17.93
C SER A 279 -3.22 37.91 16.44
N THR A 280 -2.05 38.40 16.04
CA THR A 280 -1.60 38.37 14.65
C THR A 280 -1.49 36.93 14.14
N TRP A 281 -0.96 36.00 14.96
CA TRP A 281 -0.92 34.58 14.61
C TRP A 281 -2.31 33.95 14.51
N ALA A 282 -3.24 34.30 15.40
CA ALA A 282 -4.62 33.80 15.34
C ALA A 282 -5.33 34.21 14.04
N ILE A 283 -5.05 35.43 13.55
CA ILE A 283 -5.64 35.97 12.31
C ILE A 283 -4.96 35.39 11.06
N THR A 284 -3.63 35.38 11.03
CA THR A 284 -2.85 34.99 9.84
C THR A 284 -2.56 33.49 9.74
N LYS A 285 -2.73 32.73 10.83
CA LYS A 285 -2.34 31.31 10.97
C LYS A 285 -0.91 31.00 10.52
N GLY A 286 0.00 31.98 10.59
CA GLY A 286 1.39 31.83 10.18
C GLY A 286 1.64 31.93 8.67
N ILE A 287 0.67 32.46 7.90
CA ILE A 287 0.82 32.74 6.47
C ILE A 287 1.49 34.10 6.29
N ASP A 288 2.68 34.10 5.70
CA ASP A 288 3.37 35.31 5.28
C ASP A 288 2.73 35.83 3.98
N THR A 289 1.88 36.85 4.11
CA THR A 289 1.16 37.47 2.99
C THR A 289 2.10 38.07 1.95
N ALA A 290 3.32 38.46 2.32
CA ALA A 290 4.32 38.98 1.40
C ALA A 290 4.98 37.86 0.56
N LYS A 291 5.17 36.67 1.15
CA LYS A 291 5.63 35.47 0.41
C LYS A 291 4.55 34.87 -0.49
N VAL A 292 3.29 34.94 -0.08
CA VAL A 292 2.15 34.46 -0.87
C VAL A 292 1.79 35.40 -2.01
N SER A 293 2.27 36.65 -2.00
CA SER A 293 2.16 37.58 -3.13
C SER A 293 2.82 36.99 -4.38
N ILE A 294 1.98 36.45 -5.26
CA ILE A 294 2.34 35.74 -6.47
C ILE A 294 3.06 36.72 -7.41
N LYS A 295 4.39 36.71 -7.38
CA LYS A 295 5.25 37.43 -8.37
C LYS A 295 4.95 37.08 -9.83
N ARG A 296 4.14 36.04 -10.10
CA ARG A 296 3.92 35.44 -11.42
C ARG A 296 2.64 35.90 -12.16
N HIS A 297 1.63 36.45 -11.48
CA HIS A 297 0.38 36.92 -12.14
C HIS A 297 -0.28 38.11 -11.43
N PRO A 298 -0.02 39.37 -11.86
CA PRO A 298 -0.58 40.57 -11.23
C PRO A 298 -2.11 40.69 -11.31
N ARG A 299 -2.77 40.03 -12.27
CA ARG A 299 -4.24 40.01 -12.40
C ARG A 299 -4.94 39.17 -11.33
N LEU A 300 -4.33 38.04 -10.92
CA LEU A 300 -4.83 37.21 -9.83
C LEU A 300 -4.66 37.89 -8.46
N LEU A 301 -3.59 38.67 -8.31
CA LEU A 301 -3.35 39.49 -7.12
C LEU A 301 -4.44 40.55 -6.93
N LEU A 302 -4.79 41.28 -8.00
CA LEU A 302 -5.89 42.26 -7.98
C LEU A 302 -7.22 41.62 -7.59
N PHE A 303 -7.51 40.41 -8.08
CA PHE A 303 -8.73 39.69 -7.75
C PHE A 303 -8.77 39.24 -6.28
N LEU A 304 -7.67 38.68 -5.76
CA LEU A 304 -7.56 38.29 -4.34
C LEU A 304 -7.60 39.51 -3.40
N MET A 305 -6.93 40.61 -3.76
CA MET A 305 -6.99 41.86 -3.01
C MET A 305 -8.41 42.44 -3.00
N HIS A 306 -9.15 42.36 -4.10
CA HIS A 306 -10.54 42.82 -4.18
C HIS A 306 -11.48 42.01 -3.25
N ILE A 307 -11.29 40.69 -3.18
CA ILE A 307 -12.02 39.81 -2.25
C ILE A 307 -11.68 40.16 -0.79
N GLN A 308 -10.40 40.40 -0.48
CA GLN A 308 -9.98 40.73 0.88
C GLN A 308 -10.47 42.12 1.32
N SER A 309 -10.51 43.11 0.42
CA SER A 309 -11.16 44.39 0.70
C SER A 309 -12.67 44.27 0.85
N GLY A 310 -13.32 43.36 0.13
CA GLY A 310 -14.76 43.08 0.27
C GLY A 310 -15.12 42.44 1.61
N LEU A 311 -14.26 41.57 2.16
CA LEU A 311 -14.48 40.97 3.49
C LEU A 311 -14.26 41.95 4.65
N GLN A 312 -13.33 42.90 4.54
CA GLN A 312 -13.14 43.92 5.59
C GLN A 312 -14.30 44.91 5.68
N VAL A 313 -15.02 45.18 4.59
CA VAL A 313 -16.21 46.04 4.59
C VAL A 313 -17.39 45.37 5.31
N TYR A 314 -17.48 44.04 5.32
CA TYR A 314 -18.54 43.32 6.03
C TYR A 314 -18.30 43.15 7.54
N ASN A 315 -17.04 43.15 8.00
CA ASN A 315 -16.71 43.03 9.43
C ASN A 315 -16.72 44.36 10.21
N PHE A 316 -17.16 45.46 9.59
CA PHE A 316 -17.33 46.77 10.23
C PHE A 316 -18.79 47.25 10.29
N LEU A 317 -19.76 46.38 9.94
CA LEU A 317 -21.18 46.74 9.86
C LEU A 317 -22.12 45.98 10.82
N PHE A 318 -21.60 45.34 11.87
CA PHE A 318 -22.37 44.90 13.04
C PHE A 318 -21.57 45.01 14.32
#